data_AF-A0A1V4S0P7-F1
#
_entry.id   AF-A0A1V4S0P7-F1
#
_cell.length_a   1.000
_cell.length_b   1.000
_cell.length_c   1.000
_cell.angle_alpha   90.00
_cell.angle_beta   90.00
_cell.angle_gamma   90.00
#
_symmetry.space_group_name_H-M   'P 1'
#
loop_
_entity.id
_entity.type
_entity.pdbx_description
1 polymer ?
#
loop_
_entity_poly.entity_id
_entity_poly.type
_entity_poly.pdbx_seq_one_letter_code
_entity_poly.pdbx_strand_id
1 'polypeptide(L)'
;MRKTKKIRVDNKEITVKELTVRELLSFFEEGETLSLETLGRLLEVAADGLDMEGLKDMAPGDIKLVWEGFREVNAVFFDTARALGVDEAVAGIRKSLVSDFCGLLASS
;
A
#
# COMPACT_ATOMS: atom_id res chain seq x y z
N MET A 1 11.84 15.09 -9.48
CA MET A 1 12.23 13.70 -9.13
C MET A 1 11.15 13.13 -8.25
N ARG A 2 10.74 11.86 -8.46
CA ARG A 2 9.79 11.17 -7.59
C ARG A 2 10.46 10.89 -6.24
N LYS A 3 9.75 11.03 -5.12
CA LYS A 3 10.28 10.64 -3.80
C LYS A 3 10.48 9.14 -3.74
N THR A 4 11.53 8.71 -3.04
CA THR A 4 11.78 7.29 -2.77
C THR A 4 12.20 7.10 -1.33
N LYS A 5 11.95 5.90 -0.79
CA LYS A 5 12.32 5.50 0.55
C LYS A 5 12.81 4.05 0.54
N LYS A 6 14.00 3.83 1.10
CA LYS A 6 14.54 2.49 1.30
C LYS A 6 14.07 1.94 2.64
N ILE A 7 13.59 0.70 2.62
CA ILE A 7 13.08 -0.01 3.78
C ILE A 7 13.82 -1.34 3.83
N ARG A 8 14.35 -1.67 5.01
CA ARG A 8 15.00 -2.95 5.23
C ARG A 8 14.02 -3.87 5.94
N VAL A 9 13.72 -4.98 5.30
CA VAL A 9 12.83 -6.04 5.81
C VAL A 9 13.66 -7.31 5.83
N ASP A 10 13.88 -7.87 7.02
CA ASP A 10 14.84 -8.95 7.26
C ASP A 10 16.22 -8.70 6.59
N ASN A 11 16.54 -9.51 5.57
CA ASN A 11 17.76 -9.44 4.77
C ASN A 11 17.56 -8.81 3.37
N LYS A 12 16.37 -8.27 3.08
CA LYS A 12 16.05 -7.63 1.80
C LYS A 12 15.95 -6.11 1.96
N GLU A 13 16.45 -5.38 0.97
CA GLU A 13 16.24 -3.93 0.83
C GLU A 13 15.15 -3.72 -0.20
N ILE A 14 14.05 -3.08 0.21
CA ILE A 14 12.91 -2.72 -0.62
C ILE A 14 12.95 -1.22 -0.85
N THR A 15 12.83 -0.78 -2.11
CA THR A 15 12.77 0.65 -2.43
C THR A 15 11.35 1.03 -2.78
N VAL A 16 10.69 1.76 -1.90
CA VAL A 16 9.35 2.30 -2.14
C VAL A 16 9.44 3.63 -2.86
N LYS A 17 8.65 3.83 -3.91
CA LYS A 17 8.62 5.03 -4.73
C LYS A 17 7.25 5.71 -4.68
N GLU A 18 7.29 7.03 -4.81
CA GLU A 18 6.09 7.85 -5.02
C GLU A 18 5.44 7.49 -6.34
N LEU A 19 4.12 7.36 -6.31
CA LEU A 19 3.29 7.11 -7.48
C LEU A 19 2.70 8.44 -7.97
N THR A 20 2.50 8.51 -9.27
CA THR A 20 1.74 9.59 -9.90
C THR A 20 0.27 9.47 -9.54
N VAL A 21 -0.44 10.59 -9.61
CA VAL A 21 -1.90 10.61 -9.42
C VAL A 21 -2.62 9.63 -10.36
N ARG A 22 -2.15 9.49 -11.61
CA ARG A 22 -2.71 8.50 -12.55
C ARG A 22 -2.53 7.07 -12.06
N GLU A 23 -1.32 6.70 -11.63
CA GLU A 23 -1.03 5.36 -11.09
C GLU A 23 -1.86 5.09 -9.83
N LEU A 24 -2.03 6.08 -8.95
CA LEU A 24 -2.87 5.94 -7.75
C LEU A 24 -4.34 5.76 -8.12
N LEU A 25 -4.88 6.63 -8.98
CA LEU A 25 -6.27 6.58 -9.41
C LEU A 25 -6.64 5.27 -10.13
N SER A 26 -5.72 4.65 -10.88
CA SER A 26 -6.02 3.36 -11.52
C SER A 26 -6.35 2.23 -10.54
N PHE A 27 -5.92 2.31 -9.27
CA PHE A 27 -6.31 1.35 -8.23
C PHE A 27 -7.64 1.68 -7.55
N PHE A 28 -8.22 2.86 -7.83
CA PHE A 28 -9.47 3.35 -7.25
C PHE A 28 -10.61 3.43 -8.25
N GLU A 29 -10.32 3.46 -9.56
CA GLU A 29 -11.32 3.65 -10.63
C GLU A 29 -12.26 2.45 -10.84
N GLU A 30 -11.91 1.24 -10.38
CA GLU A 30 -12.69 0.03 -10.71
C GLU A 30 -13.84 -0.29 -9.74
N GLY A 31 -14.11 0.53 -8.74
CA GLY A 31 -15.12 0.17 -7.72
C GLY A 31 -14.83 -1.15 -7.01
N GLU A 32 -13.62 -1.68 -7.19
CA GLU A 32 -13.09 -2.83 -6.47
C GLU A 32 -13.09 -2.46 -4.99
N THR A 33 -13.79 -3.25 -4.19
CA THR A 33 -13.48 -3.34 -2.77
C THR A 33 -11.98 -3.55 -2.63
N LEU A 34 -11.31 -2.66 -1.90
CA LEU A 34 -9.87 -2.66 -1.69
C LEU A 34 -9.43 -3.93 -0.98
N SER A 35 -9.26 -4.99 -1.76
CA SER A 35 -8.89 -6.31 -1.30
C SER A 35 -7.40 -6.36 -1.02
N LEU A 36 -6.97 -7.38 -0.28
CA LEU A 36 -5.57 -7.80 -0.18
C LEU A 36 -4.87 -7.90 -1.54
N GLU A 37 -5.58 -8.35 -2.57
CA GLU A 37 -5.03 -8.46 -3.92
C GLU A 37 -4.78 -7.09 -4.55
N THR A 38 -5.72 -6.15 -4.41
CA THR A 38 -5.54 -4.77 -4.88
C THR A 38 -4.43 -4.06 -4.11
N LEU A 39 -4.31 -4.30 -2.80
CA LEU A 39 -3.16 -3.83 -2.03
C LEU A 39 -1.85 -4.43 -2.53
N GLY A 40 -1.82 -5.74 -2.77
CA GLY A 40 -0.60 -6.40 -3.18
C GLY A 40 -0.12 -5.89 -4.54
N ARG A 41 -1.02 -5.72 -5.50
CA ARG A 41 -0.74 -5.06 -6.79
C ARG A 41 -0.24 -3.63 -6.61
N LEU A 42 -0.86 -2.86 -5.71
CA LEU A 42 -0.44 -1.49 -5.41
C LEU A 42 0.99 -1.45 -4.83
N LEU A 43 1.28 -2.31 -3.86
CA LEU A 43 2.59 -2.40 -3.22
C LEU A 43 3.65 -2.91 -4.19
N GLU A 44 3.35 -3.88 -5.03
CA GLU A 44 4.26 -4.38 -6.09
C GLU A 44 4.63 -3.26 -7.08
N VAL A 45 3.66 -2.44 -7.49
CA VAL A 45 3.94 -1.28 -8.36
C VAL A 45 4.75 -0.21 -7.63
N ALA A 46 4.51 -0.01 -6.33
CA ALA A 46 5.14 1.03 -5.54
C ALA A 46 6.50 0.62 -4.93
N ALA A 47 6.81 -0.66 -4.81
CA ALA A 47 7.96 -1.17 -4.07
C ALA A 47 8.86 -2.03 -4.98
N ASP A 48 9.96 -1.46 -5.44
CA ASP A 48 10.93 -2.20 -6.22
C ASP A 48 11.58 -3.29 -5.36
N GLY A 49 11.55 -4.53 -5.84
CA GLY A 49 12.06 -5.71 -5.14
C GLY A 49 11.02 -6.48 -4.32
N LEU A 50 9.73 -6.12 -4.45
CA LEU A 50 8.62 -6.81 -3.80
C LEU A 50 7.58 -7.22 -4.87
N ASP A 51 7.39 -8.52 -5.05
CA ASP A 51 6.32 -9.10 -5.87
C ASP A 51 5.21 -9.70 -4.98
N MET A 52 4.12 -10.16 -5.61
CA MET A 52 2.98 -10.74 -4.89
C MET A 52 3.34 -11.96 -4.03
N GLU A 53 4.26 -12.80 -4.47
CA GLU A 53 4.73 -13.96 -3.68
C GLU A 53 5.58 -13.50 -2.50
N GLY A 54 6.51 -12.56 -2.71
CA GLY A 54 7.31 -11.96 -1.66
C GLY A 54 6.46 -11.25 -0.60
N LEU A 55 5.33 -10.66 -0.98
CA LEU A 55 4.38 -10.06 -0.03
C LEU A 55 3.70 -11.11 0.86
N LYS A 56 3.34 -12.28 0.32
CA LYS A 56 2.71 -13.37 1.09
C LYS A 56 3.68 -14.01 2.08
N ASP A 57 4.97 -14.02 1.74
CA ASP A 57 6.03 -14.55 2.59
C ASP A 57 6.48 -13.57 3.68
N MET A 58 6.07 -12.31 3.61
CA MET A 58 6.45 -11.29 4.59
C MET A 58 5.62 -11.40 5.88
N ALA A 59 6.27 -11.16 7.01
CA ALA A 59 5.54 -11.04 8.26
C ALA A 59 4.62 -9.80 8.21
N PRO A 60 3.45 -9.84 8.88
CA PRO A 60 2.53 -8.71 8.94
C PRO A 60 3.18 -7.39 9.42
N GLY A 61 4.16 -7.49 10.33
CA GLY A 61 4.95 -6.34 10.79
C GLY A 61 5.79 -5.70 9.69
N ASP A 62 6.35 -6.51 8.79
CA ASP A 62 7.16 -6.01 7.68
C ASP A 62 6.30 -5.41 6.57
N ILE A 63 5.13 -6.00 6.29
CA ILE A 63 4.19 -5.41 5.34
C ILE A 63 3.72 -4.05 5.85
N LYS A 64 3.51 -3.90 7.16
CA LYS A 64 3.22 -2.60 7.78
C LYS A 64 4.34 -1.59 7.55
N LEU A 65 5.62 -1.99 7.64
CA LEU A 65 6.76 -1.09 7.37
C LEU A 65 6.75 -0.60 5.92
N VAL A 66 6.52 -1.50 4.96
CA VAL A 66 6.42 -1.15 3.54
C VAL A 66 5.26 -0.19 3.29
N TRP A 67 4.09 -0.49 3.87
CA TRP A 67 2.92 0.37 3.79
C TRP A 67 3.14 1.77 4.39
N GLU A 68 3.82 1.87 5.52
CA GLU A 68 4.16 3.16 6.13
C GLU A 68 5.10 3.97 5.25
N GLY A 69 6.12 3.33 4.66
CA GLY A 69 6.98 4.00 3.70
C GLY A 69 6.25 4.45 2.43
N PHE A 70 5.31 3.64 1.93
CA PHE A 70 4.43 4.01 0.83
C PHE A 70 3.58 5.25 1.15
N ARG A 71 2.95 5.28 2.34
CA ARG A 71 2.17 6.45 2.77
C ARG A 71 3.03 7.70 2.93
N GLU A 72 4.26 7.55 3.41
CA GLU A 72 5.17 8.69 3.61
C GLU A 72 5.60 9.32 2.29
N VAL A 73 6.00 8.52 1.30
CA VAL A 73 6.40 9.07 0.00
C VAL A 73 5.22 9.64 -0.78
N ASN A 74 4.00 9.14 -0.55
CA ASN A 74 2.76 9.62 -1.17
C ASN A 74 1.93 10.55 -0.26
N ALA A 75 2.49 11.09 0.83
CA ALA A 75 1.73 11.82 1.85
C ALA A 75 0.92 13.00 1.27
N VAL A 76 1.50 13.71 0.30
CA VAL A 76 0.85 14.85 -0.37
C VAL A 76 -0.46 14.43 -1.05
N PHE A 77 -0.50 13.24 -1.68
CA PHE A 77 -1.72 12.72 -2.29
C PHE A 77 -2.77 12.43 -1.23
N PHE A 78 -2.40 11.72 -0.15
CA PHE A 78 -3.34 11.36 0.91
C PHE A 78 -3.88 12.59 1.66
N ASP A 79 -3.02 13.58 1.94
CA ASP A 79 -3.40 14.83 2.57
C ASP A 79 -4.36 15.63 1.68
N THR A 80 -4.09 15.66 0.37
CA THR A 80 -4.96 16.32 -0.62
C THR A 80 -6.30 15.59 -0.75
N ALA A 81 -6.29 14.25 -0.84
CA ALA A 81 -7.51 13.44 -0.93
C ALA A 81 -8.40 13.63 0.31
N ARG A 82 -7.81 13.66 1.51
CA ARG A 82 -8.51 13.98 2.76
C ARG A 82 -9.09 15.39 2.74
N ALA A 83 -8.30 16.40 2.34
CA ALA A 83 -8.75 17.80 2.29
C ALA A 83 -9.90 18.02 1.30
N LEU A 84 -9.97 17.22 0.23
CA LEU A 84 -11.01 17.29 -0.79
C LEU A 84 -12.29 16.50 -0.43
N GLY A 85 -12.39 15.91 0.77
CA GLY A 85 -13.57 15.17 1.20
C GLY A 85 -13.70 13.78 0.56
N VAL A 86 -12.62 13.24 -0.01
CA VAL A 86 -12.53 11.85 -0.48
C VAL A 86 -12.24 10.89 0.69
N ASP A 87 -12.49 11.34 1.93
CA ASP A 87 -12.19 10.63 3.17
C ASP A 87 -12.95 9.30 3.28
N GLU A 88 -14.14 9.15 2.66
CA GLU A 88 -14.86 7.86 2.60
C GLU A 88 -14.12 6.83 1.75
N ALA A 89 -13.49 7.23 0.63
CA ALA A 89 -12.67 6.32 -0.16
C ALA A 89 -11.41 5.92 0.61
N VAL A 90 -10.74 6.87 1.28
CA VAL A 90 -9.54 6.60 2.08
C VAL A 90 -9.85 5.80 3.36
N ALA A 91 -11.00 6.01 3.98
CA ALA A 91 -11.48 5.22 5.11
C ALA A 91 -11.84 3.80 4.69
N GLY A 92 -12.40 3.62 3.48
CA GLY A 92 -12.62 2.32 2.84
C GLY A 92 -11.32 1.54 2.68
N ILE A 93 -10.25 2.20 2.20
CA ILE A 93 -8.88 1.64 2.14
C ILE A 93 -8.46 1.15 3.51
N ARG A 94 -8.49 2.02 4.52
CA ARG A 94 -8.03 1.66 5.86
C ARG A 94 -8.81 0.48 6.46
N LYS A 95 -10.13 0.45 6.28
CA LYS A 95 -11.01 -0.56 6.89
C LYS A 95 -10.90 -1.91 6.18
N SER A 96 -10.86 -1.91 4.86
CA SER A 96 -10.71 -3.12 4.04
C SER A 96 -9.34 -3.76 4.26
N LEU A 97 -8.27 -2.95 4.27
CA LEU A 97 -6.93 -3.43 4.57
C LEU A 97 -6.82 -4.06 5.96
N VAL A 98 -7.33 -3.41 7.00
CA VAL A 98 -7.27 -3.96 8.36
C VAL A 98 -8.09 -5.25 8.46
N SER A 99 -9.26 -5.30 7.84
CA SER A 99 -10.11 -6.50 7.82
C SER A 99 -9.42 -7.68 7.15
N ASP A 100 -8.84 -7.44 5.97
CA ASP A 100 -8.19 -8.44 5.15
C ASP A 100 -6.89 -8.94 5.81
N PHE A 101 -6.10 -8.04 6.41
CA PHE A 101 -4.95 -8.40 7.23
C PHE A 101 -5.32 -9.24 8.45
N CYS A 102 -6.38 -8.85 9.16
CA CYS A 102 -6.87 -9.63 10.29
C CYS A 102 -7.38 -11.00 9.85
N GLY A 103 -7.98 -11.11 8.66
CA GLY A 103 -8.41 -12.38 8.07
C GLY A 103 -7.24 -13.33 7.75
N LEU A 104 -6.16 -12.83 7.16
CA LEU A 104 -4.94 -13.61 6.92
C LEU A 104 -4.29 -14.09 8.23
N LEU A 105 -4.22 -13.21 9.23
CA LEU A 105 -3.71 -13.53 10.56
C LEU A 105 -4.54 -14.59 11.29
N ALA A 106 -5.85 -14.61 11.07
CA ALA A 106 -6.76 -15.58 11.68
C ALA A 106 -6.78 -16.94 10.94
N SER A 107 -6.23 -17.00 9.73
CA SER A 107 -6.19 -18.20 8.88
C SER A 107 -4.83 -18.91 8.91
N SER A 108 -3.88 -18.44 9.73
CA SER A 108 -2.55 -19.04 9.95
C SER A 108 -2.45 -19.76 11.29
#